data_AF-A0A3D3FLJ5-F1
#
_entry.id   AF-A0A3D3FLJ5-F1
#
_cell.length_a   1.000
_cell.length_b   1.000
_cell.length_c   1.000
_cell.angle_alpha   90.00
_cell.angle_beta   90.00
_cell.angle_gamma   90.00
#
_symmetry.space_group_name_H-M   'P 1'
#
loop_
_entity.id
_entity.type
_entity.pdbx_description
1 polymer ?
#
loop_
_entity_poly.entity_id
_entity_poly.type
_entity_poly.pdbx_seq_one_letter_code
_entity_poly.pdbx_strand_id
1 'polypeptide(L)' 'MNRTPAALEVTLRKINPLAPPFHRHIATTKLLGQEVAVGDTIVVYEVTATVPEGRVAVDAGTRLRFE' A
#
# COMPACT_ATOMS: atom_id res chain seq x y z
N MET A 1 -13.20 11.90 16.86
CA MET A 1 -12.87 10.64 16.17
C MET A 1 -12.34 11.01 14.79
N ASN A 2 -11.03 11.15 14.62
CA ASN A 2 -10.46 11.41 13.29
C ASN A 2 -10.45 10.09 12.53
N ARG A 3 -11.46 9.89 11.68
CA ARG A 3 -11.53 8.75 10.78
C ARG A 3 -10.49 8.98 9.69
N THR A 4 -9.46 8.15 9.64
CA THR A 4 -8.51 8.13 8.53
C THR A 4 -9.29 7.89 7.24
N PRO A 5 -9.06 8.69 6.18
CA PRO A 5 -9.79 8.55 4.93
C PRO A 5 -9.53 7.19 4.28
N ALA A 6 -10.56 6.61 3.66
CA ALA A 6 -10.40 5.38 2.89
C ALA A 6 -9.53 5.64 1.66
N ALA A 7 -8.59 4.73 1.40
CA ALA A 7 -7.69 4.82 0.27
C ALA A 7 -8.43 4.47 -1.03
N LEU A 8 -8.41 5.40 -1.99
CA LEU A 8 -8.86 5.15 -3.36
C LEU A 8 -7.78 4.42 -4.15
N GLU A 9 -6.53 4.85 -3.99
CA GLU A 9 -5.36 4.26 -4.63
C GLU A 9 -4.14 4.32 -3.70
N VAL A 10 -3.33 3.27 -3.72
CA VAL A 10 -2.00 3.24 -3.09
C VAL A 10 -1.01 2.72 -4.13
N THR A 11 0.05 3.49 -4.35
CA THR A 11 1.16 3.12 -5.24
C THR A 11 2.32 2.56 -4.43
N LEU A 12 2.81 1.41 -4.85
CA LEU A 12 3.83 0.60 -4.19
C LEU A 12 4.98 0.41 -5.16
N ARG A 13 6.19 0.81 -4.76
CA ARG A 13 7.41 0.60 -5.54
C ARG A 13 8.21 -0.55 -4.96
N LYS A 14 8.68 -1.45 -5.81
CA LYS A 14 9.55 -2.54 -5.38
C LYS A 14 10.92 -2.01 -4.92
N ILE A 15 11.28 -2.26 -3.66
CA ILE A 15 12.60 -1.88 -3.12
C ILE A 15 13.69 -2.94 -3.36
N ASN A 16 13.29 -4.20 -3.55
CA ASN A 16 14.22 -5.29 -3.85
C ASN A 16 13.89 -5.93 -5.21
N PRO A 17 14.67 -5.69 -6.27
CA PRO A 17 14.38 -6.22 -7.61
C PRO A 17 14.42 -7.75 -7.64
N LEU A 18 15.25 -8.38 -6.81
CA LEU A 18 15.41 -9.84 -6.74
C LEU A 18 14.27 -10.54 -6.00
N ALA A 19 13.33 -9.80 -5.39
CA ALA A 19 12.24 -10.43 -4.67
C ALA A 19 11.33 -11.24 -5.62
N PRO A 20 11.00 -12.49 -5.27
CA PRO A 20 10.08 -13.31 -6.05
C PRO A 20 8.72 -12.65 -6.33
N PRO A 21 8.07 -12.95 -7.47
CA PRO A 21 6.82 -12.30 -7.89
C PRO A 21 5.63 -12.56 -6.95
N PHE A 22 5.65 -13.64 -6.16
CA PHE A 22 4.57 -13.95 -5.21
C PHE A 22 4.45 -12.91 -4.08
N HIS A 23 5.49 -12.11 -3.83
CA HIS A 23 5.45 -11.07 -2.80
C HIS A 23 4.36 -10.01 -3.06
N ARG A 24 3.92 -9.84 -4.33
CA ARG A 24 2.77 -8.99 -4.66
C ARG A 24 1.50 -9.46 -3.95
N HIS A 25 1.22 -10.77 -3.97
CA HIS A 25 0.02 -11.32 -3.31
C HIS A 25 0.12 -11.18 -1.80
N ILE A 26 1.30 -11.41 -1.22
CA ILE A 26 1.54 -11.24 0.22
C ILE A 26 1.34 -9.77 0.63
N ALA A 27 1.86 -8.83 -0.17
CA ALA A 27 1.72 -7.40 0.09
C ALA A 27 0.25 -6.95 0.05
N THR A 28 -0.51 -7.37 -0.97
CA THR A 28 -1.95 -7.09 -1.06
C THR A 28 -2.70 -7.58 0.18
N THR A 29 -2.50 -8.84 0.58
CA THR A 29 -3.19 -9.40 1.75
C THR A 29 -2.80 -8.70 3.05
N LYS A 30 -1.53 -8.32 3.20
CA LYS A 30 -1.05 -7.60 4.40
C LYS A 30 -1.53 -6.16 4.48
N LEU A 31 -1.74 -5.50 3.34
CA LEU A 31 -2.21 -4.12 3.30
C LEU A 31 -3.69 -3.99 3.66
N LEU A 32 -4.49 -5.01 3.38
CA LEU A 32 -5.92 -4.96 3.65
C LEU A 32 -6.19 -4.74 5.15
N GLY A 33 -6.93 -3.67 5.47
CA GLY A 33 -7.26 -3.28 6.85
C GLY A 33 -6.14 -2.51 7.57
N GLN A 34 -5.05 -2.16 6.89
CA GLN A 34 -3.98 -1.32 7.45
C GLN A 34 -4.17 0.15 7.12
N GLU A 35 -3.59 1.01 7.94
CA GLU A 35 -3.41 2.43 7.63
C GLU A 35 -1.98 2.66 7.16
N VAL A 36 -1.83 3.31 6.01
CA VAL A 36 -0.51 3.54 5.39
C VAL A 36 -0.34 5.00 4.97
N ALA A 37 0.91 5.45 4.90
CA ALA A 37 1.32 6.72 4.35
C ALA A 37 2.57 6.54 3.46
N VAL A 38 2.93 7.59 2.71
CA VAL A 38 4.16 7.61 1.92
C VAL A 38 5.38 7.35 2.80
N GLY A 39 6.27 6.46 2.34
CA GLY A 39 7.46 6.01 3.06
C GLY A 39 7.26 4.73 3.90
N ASP A 40 6.02 4.29 4.13
CA ASP A 40 5.79 3.01 4.80
C ASP A 40 6.27 1.85 3.92
N THR A 41 6.89 0.85 4.54
CA THR A 41 7.40 -0.34 3.84
C THR A 41 6.56 -1.57 4.18
N ILE A 42 6.06 -2.26 3.14
CA ILE A 42 5.34 -3.52 3.26
C ILE A 42 6.05 -4.59 2.43
N VAL A 43 6.53 -5.64 3.11
CA VAL A 43 7.20 -6.78 2.49
C VAL A 43 8.48 -6.37 1.76
N VAL A 44 8.40 -6.13 0.45
CA VAL A 44 9.49 -5.70 -0.45
C VAL A 44 9.08 -4.48 -1.27
N TYR A 45 8.08 -3.76 -0.80
CA TYR A 45 7.54 -2.55 -1.43
C TYR A 45 7.54 -1.37 -0.47
N GLU A 46 7.79 -0.20 -1.00
CA GLU A 46 7.61 1.09 -0.31
C GLU A 46 6.36 1.77 -0.88
N VAL A 47 5.56 2.39 -0.02
CA VAL A 47 4.44 3.25 -0.43
C VAL A 47 5.00 4.56 -0.95
N THR A 48 4.84 4.81 -2.25
CA THR A 48 5.34 6.03 -2.91
C THR A 48 4.27 7.09 -3.11
N ALA A 49 2.99 6.69 -3.13
CA ALA A 49 1.87 7.62 -3.20
C ALA A 49 0.59 7.03 -2.58
N THR A 50 -0.25 7.90 -2.04
CA THR A 50 -1.60 7.59 -1.54
C THR A 50 -2.60 8.58 -2.12
N VAL A 51 -3.83 8.11 -2.38
CA VAL A 51 -4.95 8.94 -2.81
C VAL A 51 -6.13 8.67 -1.87
N PRO A 52 -6.61 9.65 -1.08
CA PRO A 52 -6.07 11.00 -0.94
C PRO A 52 -4.66 11.03 -0.33
N GLU A 53 -3.93 12.13 -0.52
CA GLU A 53 -2.58 12.28 0.03
C GLU A 53 -2.59 12.23 1.56
N GLY A 54 -1.52 11.65 2.13
CA GLY A 54 -1.35 11.48 3.56
C GLY A 54 -1.66 10.06 4.03
N ARG A 55 -2.01 9.92 5.31
CA ARG A 55 -2.34 8.62 5.91
C ARG A 55 -3.75 8.19 5.49
N VAL A 56 -3.86 6.99 4.94
CA VAL A 56 -5.11 6.43 4.41
C VAL A 56 -5.34 5.01 4.93
N ALA A 57 -6.60 4.62 5.09
CA ALA A 57 -6.99 3.25 5.46
C ALA A 57 -7.23 2.42 4.19
N VAL A 58 -6.54 1.30 4.06
CA VAL A 58 -6.67 0.39 2.92
C VAL A 58 -7.80 -0.61 3.17
N ASP A 59 -8.71 -0.71 2.22
CA ASP A 59 -9.83 -1.65 2.25
C ASP A 59 -9.96 -2.42 0.91
N ALA A 60 -11.02 -3.22 0.79
CA ALA A 60 -11.22 -4.08 -0.38
C ALA A 60 -11.52 -3.30 -1.68
N GLY A 61 -11.93 -2.03 -1.58
CA GLY A 61 -12.15 -1.12 -2.70
C GLY A 61 -10.91 -0.32 -3.11
N THR A 62 -9.83 -0.36 -2.32
CA THR A 62 -8.58 0.34 -2.62
C THR A 62 -7.89 -0.26 -3.85
N ARG A 63 -7.52 0.58 -4.81
CA ARG A 63 -6.70 0.18 -5.96
C ARG A 63 -5.22 0.12 -5.56
N LEU A 64 -4.61 -1.06 -5.61
CA LEU A 64 -3.18 -1.21 -5.39
C LEU A 64 -2.43 -1.20 -6.72
N ARG A 65 -1.61 -0.18 -6.92
CA ARG A 65 -0.73 -0.03 -8.08
C ARG A 65 0.69 -0.45 -7.70
N PHE A 66 1.28 -1.33 -8.49
CA PHE A 66 2.65 -1.81 -8.28
C PHE A 66 3.52 -1.31 -9.43
N GLU A 67 4.60 -0.61 -9.11
CA GLU A 67 5.63 -0.11 -10.05
C GLU A 67 7.01 -0.75 -9.82
#